data_AF-A0A0A7A722-F1
#
_entry.id   AF-A0A0A7A722-F1
#
_cell.length_a   1.000
_cell.length_b   1.000
_cell.length_c   1.000
_cell.angle_alpha   90.00
_cell.angle_beta   90.00
_cell.angle_gamma   90.00
#
_symmetry.space_group_name_H-M   'P 1'
#
loop_
_entity.id
_entity.type
_entity.pdbx_description
1 polymer ?
#
loop_
_entity_poly.entity_id
_entity_poly.type
_entity_poly.pdbx_seq_one_letter_code
_entity_poly.pdbx_strand_id
1 'polypeptide(L)'
;MTPVFAIFVYLSELKRKLTYLLISFIASFLILLWHYETFLLISFLPQINEVPKRFISINITELFSSIILVSLFTCFLVLFNYIRVLFSLFFSSSWSYLQNKFFNLFFFIFWVNFVFVFVFLHLIVVPKVINFFLGWGLTDQYALLQINVESRVKNYLFWILQINFLLTNFFLVSFTFFFWAVAFLGPFVIYSILKSYKPQILFFVFCFLTFLIPFDTFSQLTFLLILLFFLELLTFLLMFSISYLTVK
;
A
#
# COMPACT_ATOMS: atom_id res chain seq x y z
N MET A 1 6.78 20.64 -38.83
CA MET A 1 6.10 21.16 -37.61
C MET A 1 7.15 21.74 -36.69
N THR A 2 6.96 22.95 -36.16
CA THR A 2 7.89 23.51 -35.17
C THR A 2 7.75 22.73 -33.85
N PRO A 3 8.83 22.56 -33.07
CA PRO A 3 8.78 21.83 -31.79
C PRO A 3 7.77 22.45 -30.82
N VAL A 4 7.54 23.76 -30.93
CA VAL A 4 6.53 24.51 -30.18
C VAL A 4 5.12 23.98 -30.42
N PHE A 5 4.74 23.72 -31.67
CA PHE A 5 3.40 23.19 -31.99
C PHE A 5 3.18 21.81 -31.37
N ALA A 6 4.18 20.93 -31.39
CA ALA A 6 4.09 19.59 -30.80
C ALA A 6 3.87 19.65 -29.27
N ILE A 7 4.56 20.58 -28.58
CA ILE A 7 4.38 20.78 -27.14
C ILE A 7 2.96 21.24 -26.81
N PHE A 8 2.40 22.18 -27.58
CA PHE A 8 1.02 22.64 -27.37
C PHE A 8 0.00 21.51 -27.54
N VAL A 9 0.15 20.68 -28.57
CA VAL A 9 -0.71 19.51 -28.78
C VAL A 9 -0.59 18.56 -27.58
N TYR A 10 0.62 18.25 -27.13
CA TYR A 10 0.86 17.34 -25.99
C TYR A 10 0.24 17.86 -24.68
N LEU A 11 0.42 19.14 -24.36
CA LEU A 11 -0.18 19.78 -23.18
C LEU A 11 -1.71 19.81 -23.27
N SER A 12 -2.27 20.07 -24.46
CA SER A 12 -3.71 20.07 -24.67
C SER A 12 -4.32 18.68 -24.44
N GLU A 13 -3.61 17.63 -24.86
CA GLU A 13 -4.03 16.25 -24.64
C GLU A 13 -3.96 15.86 -23.16
N LEU A 14 -2.86 16.21 -22.48
CA LEU A 14 -2.70 15.98 -21.05
C LEU A 14 -3.80 16.68 -20.25
N LYS A 15 -4.11 17.96 -20.56
CA LYS A 15 -5.20 18.71 -19.93
C LYS A 15 -6.53 17.98 -20.11
N ARG A 16 -6.86 17.53 -21.33
CA ARG A 16 -8.10 16.81 -21.61
C ARG A 16 -8.19 15.48 -20.82
N LYS A 17 -7.11 14.70 -20.77
CA LYS A 17 -7.09 13.43 -20.01
C LYS A 17 -7.22 13.66 -18.50
N LEU A 18 -6.56 14.69 -17.96
CA LEU A 18 -6.75 15.09 -16.56
C LEU A 18 -8.18 15.52 -16.27
N THR A 19 -8.85 16.25 -17.18
CA THR A 19 -10.27 16.60 -16.98
C THR A 19 -11.17 15.36 -16.96
N TYR A 20 -10.92 14.35 -17.80
CA TYR A 20 -11.67 13.09 -17.76
C TYR A 20 -11.40 12.31 -16.47
N LEU A 21 -10.16 12.29 -15.98
CA LEU A 21 -9.80 11.70 -14.70
C LEU A 21 -10.53 12.38 -13.53
N LEU A 22 -10.60 13.72 -13.52
CA LEU A 22 -11.32 14.46 -12.48
C LEU A 22 -12.83 14.20 -12.51
N ILE A 23 -13.45 14.20 -13.70
CA ILE A 23 -14.89 13.92 -13.84
C ILE A 23 -15.21 12.49 -13.39
N SER A 24 -14.41 11.51 -13.83
CA SER A 24 -14.57 10.11 -13.40
C SER A 24 -14.32 9.92 -11.91
N PHE A 25 -13.38 10.67 -11.32
CA PHE A 25 -13.15 10.69 -9.87
C PHE A 25 -14.38 11.20 -9.11
N ILE A 26 -14.96 12.33 -9.52
CA ILE A 26 -16.16 12.88 -8.86
C ILE A 26 -17.33 11.90 -9.01
N ALA A 27 -17.55 11.35 -10.20
CA ALA A 27 -18.63 10.40 -10.45
C ALA A 27 -18.50 9.12 -9.62
N SER A 28 -17.31 8.51 -9.60
CA SER A 28 -17.06 7.30 -8.80
C SER A 28 -17.13 7.58 -7.30
N PHE A 29 -16.64 8.73 -6.84
CA PHE A 29 -16.77 9.16 -5.45
C PHE A 29 -18.23 9.27 -5.00
N LEU A 30 -19.12 9.88 -5.82
CA LEU A 30 -20.55 9.97 -5.52
C LEU A 30 -21.22 8.59 -5.47
N ILE A 31 -20.89 7.68 -6.38
CA ILE A 31 -21.41 6.30 -6.38
C ILE A 31 -20.95 5.55 -5.12
N LEU A 32 -19.68 5.69 -4.74
CA LEU A 32 -19.12 5.04 -3.54
C LEU A 32 -19.68 5.64 -2.24
N LEU A 33 -19.96 6.93 -2.21
CA LEU A 33 -20.66 7.57 -1.09
C LEU A 33 -22.08 7.02 -0.92
N TRP A 34 -22.77 6.65 -2.00
CA TRP A 34 -24.08 6.00 -1.89
C TRP A 34 -23.98 4.60 -1.26
N HIS A 35 -22.90 3.86 -1.55
CA HIS A 35 -22.68 2.50 -1.04
C HIS A 35 -21.72 2.44 0.17
N TYR A 36 -21.57 3.54 0.92
CA TYR A 36 -20.56 3.68 1.97
C TYR A 36 -20.61 2.59 3.06
N GLU A 37 -21.81 2.10 3.40
CA GLU A 37 -22.01 1.08 4.44
C GLU A 37 -21.28 -0.22 4.12
N THR A 38 -21.29 -0.64 2.85
CA THR A 38 -20.63 -1.88 2.42
C THR A 38 -19.11 -1.80 2.57
N PHE A 39 -18.51 -0.66 2.19
CA PHE A 39 -17.07 -0.45 2.28
C PHE A 39 -16.59 -0.26 3.71
N LEU A 40 -17.41 0.38 4.56
CA LEU A 40 -17.16 0.43 6.00
C LEU A 40 -17.17 -0.98 6.60
N LEU A 41 -18.18 -1.79 6.28
CA LEU A 41 -18.29 -3.15 6.80
C LEU A 41 -17.06 -3.99 6.43
N ILE A 42 -16.60 -3.93 5.18
CA ILE A 42 -15.38 -4.62 4.74
C ILE A 42 -14.16 -4.17 5.57
N SER A 43 -14.05 -2.87 5.84
CA SER A 43 -12.93 -2.31 6.63
C SER A 43 -12.97 -2.73 8.11
N PHE A 44 -14.17 -2.99 8.66
CA PHE A 44 -14.35 -3.43 10.05
C PHE A 44 -14.36 -4.95 10.23
N LEU A 45 -14.46 -5.72 9.15
CA LEU A 45 -14.54 -7.19 9.18
C LEU A 45 -13.49 -7.86 10.10
N PRO A 46 -12.21 -7.43 10.10
CA PRO A 46 -11.19 -8.03 10.98
C PRO A 46 -11.53 -7.95 12.48
N GLN A 47 -12.19 -6.87 12.90
CA GLN A 47 -12.51 -6.64 14.30
C GLN A 47 -13.81 -7.31 14.73
N ILE A 48 -14.80 -7.38 13.84
CA ILE A 48 -16.11 -7.99 14.14
C ILE A 48 -15.95 -9.47 14.52
N ASN A 49 -15.01 -10.18 13.89
CA ASN A 49 -14.82 -11.62 14.11
C ASN A 49 -14.08 -11.95 15.42
N GLU A 50 -13.18 -11.07 15.86
CA GLU A 50 -12.25 -11.36 16.96
C GLU A 50 -12.79 -10.85 18.32
N VAL A 51 -13.63 -9.82 18.34
CA VAL A 51 -13.93 -9.10 19.58
C VAL A 51 -15.34 -8.51 19.61
N PRO A 52 -16.18 -8.82 20.61
CA PRO A 52 -17.49 -8.18 20.78
C PRO A 52 -17.41 -6.73 21.34
N LYS A 53 -16.23 -6.10 21.34
CA LYS A 53 -16.04 -4.76 21.92
C LYS A 53 -16.58 -3.68 20.97
N ARG A 54 -17.24 -2.69 21.55
CA ARG A 54 -17.94 -1.63 20.82
C ARG A 54 -16.95 -0.60 20.28
N PHE A 55 -17.07 -0.29 19.00
CA PHE A 55 -16.48 0.94 18.46
C PHE A 55 -17.20 2.16 19.03
N ILE A 56 -16.43 3.21 19.32
CA ILE A 56 -17.00 4.48 19.76
C ILE A 56 -16.69 5.55 18.72
N SER A 57 -17.75 6.21 18.29
CA SER A 57 -17.71 7.52 17.65
C SER A 57 -18.17 8.55 18.66
N ILE A 58 -17.28 9.48 19.03
CA ILE A 58 -17.61 10.49 20.04
C ILE A 58 -18.46 11.59 19.40
N ASN A 59 -18.16 11.93 18.14
CA ASN A 59 -18.84 12.99 17.41
C ASN A 59 -19.40 12.48 16.08
N ILE A 60 -20.56 13.00 15.67
CA ILE A 60 -21.16 12.73 14.34
C ILE A 60 -20.20 13.16 13.20
N THR A 61 -19.45 14.24 13.43
CA THR A 61 -18.43 14.74 12.49
C THR A 61 -17.30 13.74 12.26
N GLU A 62 -16.96 12.93 13.27
CA GLU A 62 -15.94 11.88 13.12
C GLU A 62 -16.42 10.77 12.19
N LEU A 63 -17.67 10.33 12.34
CA LEU A 63 -18.27 9.33 11.45
C LEU A 63 -18.30 9.83 10.02
N PHE A 64 -18.77 11.06 9.78
CA PHE A 64 -18.78 11.64 8.45
C PHE A 64 -17.37 11.73 7.84
N SER A 65 -16.37 12.15 8.63
CA SER A 65 -14.98 12.20 8.16
C SER A 65 -14.43 10.81 7.82
N SER A 66 -14.84 9.78 8.57
CA SER A 66 -14.44 8.40 8.31
C SER A 66 -15.07 7.83 7.05
N ILE A 67 -16.34 8.16 6.78
CA ILE A 67 -17.04 7.80 5.55
C ILE A 67 -16.33 8.41 4.34
N ILE A 68 -16.04 9.71 4.39
CA ILE A 68 -15.30 10.40 3.32
C ILE A 68 -13.93 9.77 3.11
N LEU A 69 -13.21 9.46 4.18
CA LEU A 69 -11.87 8.90 4.09
C LEU A 69 -11.88 7.51 3.42
N VAL A 70 -12.81 6.64 3.81
CA VAL A 70 -12.96 5.31 3.20
C VAL A 70 -13.41 5.42 1.74
N SER A 71 -14.37 6.30 1.43
CA SER A 71 -14.85 6.47 0.05
C SER A 71 -13.81 7.08 -0.87
N LEU A 72 -12.98 8.02 -0.39
CA LEU A 72 -11.84 8.53 -1.13
C LEU A 72 -10.82 7.42 -1.43
N PHE A 73 -10.49 6.60 -0.43
CA PHE A 73 -9.55 5.49 -0.61
C PHE A 73 -10.06 4.48 -1.64
N THR A 74 -11.32 4.04 -1.51
CA THR A 74 -11.91 3.08 -2.45
C THR A 74 -12.08 3.67 -3.85
N CYS A 75 -12.31 4.98 -3.96
CA CYS A 75 -12.35 5.70 -5.23
C CYS A 75 -11.00 5.59 -5.97
N PHE A 76 -9.88 5.79 -5.27
CA PHE A 76 -8.56 5.59 -5.86
C PHE A 76 -8.34 4.17 -6.35
N LEU A 77 -8.85 3.14 -5.65
CA LEU A 77 -8.75 1.75 -6.08
C LEU A 77 -9.56 1.48 -7.35
N VAL A 78 -10.80 1.93 -7.40
CA VAL A 78 -11.67 1.73 -8.57
C VAL A 78 -11.09 2.43 -9.79
N LEU A 79 -10.60 3.66 -9.62
CA LEU A 79 -9.99 4.43 -10.70
C LEU A 79 -8.62 3.94 -11.11
N PHE A 80 -7.93 3.13 -10.30
CA PHE A 80 -6.57 2.69 -10.60
C PHE A 80 -6.45 2.07 -12.00
N ASN A 81 -7.39 1.21 -12.38
CA ASN A 81 -7.42 0.58 -13.71
C ASN A 81 -7.70 1.59 -14.83
N TYR A 82 -8.55 2.59 -14.57
CA TYR A 82 -8.84 3.65 -15.53
C TYR A 82 -7.62 4.56 -15.74
N ILE A 83 -6.95 4.92 -14.65
CA ILE A 83 -5.70 5.69 -14.64
C ILE A 83 -4.64 4.97 -15.50
N ARG A 84 -4.48 3.65 -15.32
CA ARG A 84 -3.58 2.83 -16.15
C ARG A 84 -3.86 3.00 -17.64
N VAL A 85 -5.13 2.87 -18.05
CA VAL A 85 -5.52 2.97 -19.47
C VAL A 85 -5.25 4.37 -20.01
N LEU A 86 -5.61 5.42 -19.26
CA LEU A 86 -5.36 6.80 -19.66
C LEU A 86 -3.86 7.09 -19.85
N PHE A 87 -3.02 6.63 -18.92
CA PHE A 87 -1.57 6.79 -19.03
C PHE A 87 -0.98 5.97 -20.19
N SER A 88 -1.40 4.72 -20.38
CA SER A 88 -0.94 3.90 -21.50
C SER A 88 -1.29 4.57 -22.85
N LEU A 89 -2.51 5.09 -23.01
CA LEU A 89 -2.93 5.82 -24.21
C LEU A 89 -2.24 7.17 -24.38
N PHE A 90 -1.74 7.78 -23.30
CA PHE A 90 -1.00 9.04 -23.37
C PHE A 90 0.44 8.82 -23.82
N PHE A 91 1.08 7.81 -23.26
CA PHE A 91 2.44 7.49 -23.62
C PHE A 91 2.58 6.65 -24.87
N SER A 92 1.52 6.00 -25.36
CA SER A 92 1.58 5.15 -26.57
C SER A 92 2.07 5.85 -27.83
N SER A 93 1.96 7.19 -27.91
CA SER A 93 2.47 7.98 -29.02
C SER A 93 3.98 8.20 -28.97
N SER A 94 4.60 8.10 -27.79
CA SER A 94 6.03 8.36 -27.57
C SER A 94 6.82 7.10 -27.20
N TRP A 95 6.18 6.13 -26.56
CA TRP A 95 6.81 4.92 -26.08
C TRP A 95 6.86 3.84 -27.14
N SER A 96 7.94 3.07 -27.12
CA SER A 96 8.03 1.84 -27.91
C SER A 96 7.01 0.79 -27.43
N TYR A 97 6.66 -0.16 -28.31
CA TYR A 97 5.76 -1.26 -27.98
C TYR A 97 6.19 -2.02 -26.71
N LEU A 98 7.49 -2.26 -26.56
CA LEU A 98 8.06 -2.94 -25.39
C LEU A 98 7.86 -2.13 -24.11
N GLN A 99 8.11 -0.81 -24.14
CA GLN A 99 7.90 0.06 -22.98
C GLN A 99 6.44 0.05 -22.52
N ASN A 100 5.49 0.11 -23.45
CA ASN A 100 4.06 0.04 -23.11
C ASN A 100 3.68 -1.34 -22.54
N LYS A 101 4.25 -2.43 -23.06
CA LYS A 101 4.05 -3.78 -22.51
C LYS A 101 4.60 -3.91 -21.08
N PHE A 102 5.81 -3.39 -20.83
CA PHE A 102 6.40 -3.36 -19.48
C PHE A 102 5.58 -2.51 -18.51
N PHE A 103 5.10 -1.35 -18.94
CA PHE A 103 4.22 -0.50 -18.14
C PHE A 103 2.92 -1.22 -17.75
N ASN A 104 2.26 -1.87 -18.70
CA ASN A 104 1.03 -2.61 -18.42
C ASN A 104 1.27 -3.81 -17.47
N LEU A 105 2.39 -4.51 -17.64
CA LEU A 105 2.81 -5.58 -16.73
C LEU A 105 3.07 -5.04 -15.31
N PHE A 106 3.77 -3.92 -15.19
CA PHE A 106 4.04 -3.25 -13.92
C PHE A 106 2.74 -2.89 -13.18
N PHE A 107 1.79 -2.26 -13.87
CA PHE A 107 0.51 -1.90 -13.26
C PHE A 107 -0.32 -3.12 -12.86
N PHE A 108 -0.25 -4.20 -13.65
CA PHE A 108 -0.89 -5.47 -13.28
C PHE A 108 -0.27 -6.07 -12.02
N ILE A 109 1.07 -6.13 -11.93
CA ILE A 109 1.79 -6.60 -10.74
C ILE A 109 1.44 -5.73 -9.53
N PHE A 110 1.37 -4.40 -9.70
CA PHE A 110 0.95 -3.50 -8.62
C PHE A 110 -0.45 -3.85 -8.12
N TRP A 111 -1.42 -4.04 -9.02
CA TRP A 111 -2.79 -4.36 -8.65
C TRP A 111 -2.89 -5.69 -7.89
N VAL A 112 -2.20 -6.73 -8.39
CA VAL A 112 -2.13 -8.03 -7.71
C VAL A 112 -1.49 -7.91 -6.33
N ASN A 113 -0.39 -7.16 -6.23
CA ASN A 113 0.29 -6.92 -4.97
C ASN A 113 -0.60 -6.15 -3.97
N PHE A 114 -1.32 -5.12 -4.44
CA PHE A 114 -2.28 -4.38 -3.62
C PHE A 114 -3.35 -5.31 -3.03
N VAL A 115 -3.96 -6.17 -3.86
CA VAL A 115 -4.98 -7.13 -3.39
C VAL A 115 -4.36 -8.12 -2.40
N PHE A 116 -3.17 -8.63 -2.68
CA PHE A 116 -2.48 -9.56 -1.78
C PHE A 116 -2.18 -8.92 -0.41
N VAL A 117 -1.62 -7.71 -0.40
CA VAL A 117 -1.33 -6.94 0.83
C VAL A 117 -2.61 -6.63 1.58
N PHE A 118 -3.66 -6.21 0.88
CA PHE A 118 -4.96 -5.93 1.49
C PHE A 118 -5.51 -7.17 2.22
N VAL A 119 -5.54 -8.33 1.55
CA VAL A 119 -6.02 -9.60 2.12
C VAL A 119 -5.12 -10.05 3.29
N PHE A 120 -3.79 -10.02 3.11
CA PHE A 120 -2.83 -10.39 4.14
C PHE A 120 -2.98 -9.53 5.41
N LEU A 121 -3.15 -8.22 5.23
CA LEU A 121 -3.35 -7.29 6.34
C LEU A 121 -4.67 -7.54 7.07
N HIS A 122 -5.78 -7.59 6.33
CA HIS A 122 -7.10 -7.71 6.93
C HIS A 122 -7.33 -9.07 7.58
N LEU A 123 -6.79 -10.16 7.03
CA LEU A 123 -7.01 -11.50 7.56
C LEU A 123 -5.98 -11.93 8.62
N ILE A 124 -4.74 -11.44 8.56
CA ILE A 124 -3.65 -11.97 9.40
C ILE A 124 -3.08 -10.90 10.33
N VAL A 125 -2.63 -9.77 9.79
CA VAL A 125 -1.86 -8.79 10.58
C VAL A 125 -2.77 -8.01 11.52
N VAL A 126 -3.83 -7.41 11.00
CA VAL A 126 -4.75 -6.56 11.77
C VAL A 126 -5.38 -7.34 12.94
N PRO A 127 -5.97 -8.53 12.75
CA PRO A 127 -6.50 -9.34 13.86
C PRO A 127 -5.48 -9.62 14.95
N LYS A 128 -4.26 -10.04 14.58
CA LYS A 128 -3.19 -10.35 15.54
C LYS A 128 -2.74 -9.13 16.33
N VAL A 129 -2.64 -7.97 15.68
CA VAL A 129 -2.27 -6.72 16.33
C VAL A 129 -3.37 -6.27 17.31
N ILE A 130 -4.63 -6.35 16.90
CA ILE A 130 -5.77 -6.03 17.78
C ILE A 130 -5.81 -6.97 18.99
N ASN A 131 -5.66 -8.28 18.78
CA ASN A 131 -5.63 -9.26 19.86
C ASN A 131 -4.46 -9.03 20.82
N PHE A 132 -3.29 -8.65 20.31
CA PHE A 132 -2.15 -8.30 21.15
C PHE A 132 -2.47 -7.10 22.05
N PHE A 133 -3.01 -6.02 21.50
CA PHE A 133 -3.41 -4.85 22.29
C PHE A 133 -4.55 -5.14 23.27
N LEU A 134 -5.48 -6.00 22.88
CA LEU A 134 -6.58 -6.40 23.75
C LEU A 134 -6.17 -7.36 24.86
N GLY A 135 -5.11 -8.15 24.65
CA GLY A 135 -4.49 -8.97 25.69
C GLY A 135 -3.99 -8.12 26.87
N TRP A 136 -3.69 -6.84 26.66
CA TRP A 136 -3.34 -5.91 27.74
C TRP A 136 -4.56 -5.39 28.49
N GLY A 137 -5.76 -5.54 27.92
CA GLY A 137 -7.03 -5.08 28.48
C GLY A 137 -7.80 -6.12 29.29
N LEU A 138 -7.15 -7.19 29.77
CA LEU A 138 -7.75 -8.33 30.48
C LEU A 138 -6.77 -8.76 31.60
N THR A 139 -7.16 -9.26 32.77
CA THR A 139 -8.44 -9.77 33.29
C THR A 139 -8.25 -9.94 34.80
N ASP A 140 -8.66 -8.98 35.61
CA ASP A 140 -9.00 -9.34 36.99
C ASP A 140 -10.21 -8.51 37.37
N GLN A 141 -11.30 -9.19 37.73
CA GLN A 141 -12.49 -8.55 38.29
C GLN A 141 -12.15 -7.78 39.59
N TYR A 142 -11.00 -8.09 40.18
CA TYR A 142 -10.43 -7.49 41.39
C TYR A 142 -9.35 -6.45 41.14
N ALA A 143 -8.99 -6.18 39.87
CA ALA A 143 -8.08 -5.08 39.57
C ALA A 143 -8.77 -3.75 39.88
N LEU A 144 -8.15 -2.94 40.73
CA LEU A 144 -8.60 -1.59 41.11
C LEU A 144 -8.83 -0.67 39.90
N LEU A 145 -8.22 -0.98 38.75
CA LEU A 145 -8.32 -0.18 37.53
C LEU A 145 -8.73 -1.07 36.36
N GLN A 146 -10.01 -0.99 35.98
CA GLN A 146 -10.54 -1.67 34.79
C GLN A 146 -10.22 -0.83 33.55
N ILE A 147 -9.22 -1.26 32.77
CA ILE A 147 -8.86 -0.61 31.50
C ILE A 147 -9.75 -1.18 30.40
N ASN A 148 -10.84 -0.45 30.08
CA ASN A 148 -11.64 -0.74 28.90
C ASN A 148 -10.98 -0.13 27.67
N VAL A 149 -10.31 -0.96 26.88
CA VAL A 149 -9.75 -0.55 25.59
C VAL A 149 -10.88 -0.34 24.58
N GLU A 150 -11.13 0.92 24.24
CA GLU A 150 -12.13 1.33 23.23
C GLU A 150 -11.40 1.97 22.04
N SER A 151 -11.55 1.37 20.86
CA SER A 151 -10.93 1.88 19.64
C SER A 151 -11.81 2.94 18.99
N ARG A 152 -11.28 4.15 18.79
CA ARG A 152 -11.95 5.20 18.00
C ARG A 152 -11.99 4.81 16.53
N VAL A 153 -13.18 4.85 15.93
CA VAL A 153 -13.43 4.45 14.53
C VAL A 153 -12.47 5.11 13.54
N LYS A 154 -12.34 6.44 13.63
CA LYS A 154 -11.51 7.22 12.70
C LYS A 154 -10.04 6.81 12.75
N ASN A 155 -9.49 6.64 13.95
CA ASN A 155 -8.09 6.28 14.14
C ASN A 155 -7.81 4.87 13.60
N TYR A 156 -8.71 3.93 13.86
CA TYR A 156 -8.63 2.57 13.34
C TYR A 156 -8.65 2.55 11.80
N LEU A 157 -9.63 3.20 11.17
CA LEU A 157 -9.74 3.24 9.71
C LEU A 157 -8.53 3.95 9.07
N PHE A 158 -8.09 5.07 9.64
CA PHE A 158 -6.91 5.76 9.18
C PHE A 158 -5.66 4.87 9.25
N TRP A 159 -5.47 4.18 10.37
CA TRP A 159 -4.34 3.27 10.57
C TRP A 159 -4.32 2.12 9.56
N ILE A 160 -5.45 1.42 9.35
CA ILE A 160 -5.53 0.31 8.38
C ILE A 160 -5.25 0.79 6.96
N LEU A 161 -5.89 1.88 6.56
CA LEU A 161 -5.75 2.40 5.20
C LEU A 161 -4.35 2.93 4.93
N GLN A 162 -3.75 3.62 5.91
CA GLN A 162 -2.37 4.09 5.83
C GLN A 162 -1.38 2.92 5.74
N ILE A 163 -1.50 1.90 6.61
CA ILE A 163 -0.63 0.72 6.59
C ILE A 163 -0.75 -0.02 5.26
N ASN A 164 -1.97 -0.22 4.76
CA ASN A 164 -2.19 -0.91 3.49
C ASN A 164 -1.54 -0.15 2.33
N PHE A 165 -1.71 1.17 2.28
CA PHE A 165 -1.07 1.99 1.26
C PHE A 165 0.46 1.98 1.38
N LEU A 166 1.00 2.13 2.59
CA LEU A 166 2.45 2.12 2.83
C LEU A 166 3.08 0.79 2.44
N LEU A 167 2.52 -0.35 2.88
CA LEU A 167 3.05 -1.66 2.54
C LEU A 167 2.97 -1.97 1.05
N THR A 168 1.85 -1.65 0.40
CA THR A 168 1.71 -1.88 -1.04
C THR A 168 2.77 -1.09 -1.81
N ASN A 169 2.93 0.20 -1.51
CA ASN A 169 3.92 1.04 -2.19
C ASN A 169 5.35 0.61 -1.87
N PHE A 170 5.63 0.24 -0.61
CA PHE A 170 6.93 -0.27 -0.21
C PHE A 170 7.31 -1.53 -1.01
N PHE A 171 6.41 -2.52 -1.07
CA PHE A 171 6.67 -3.73 -1.84
C PHE A 171 6.80 -3.44 -3.33
N LEU A 172 5.96 -2.57 -3.90
CA LEU A 172 6.08 -2.20 -5.31
C LEU A 172 7.45 -1.56 -5.60
N VAL A 173 7.80 -0.49 -4.89
CA VAL A 173 9.04 0.26 -5.12
C VAL A 173 10.25 -0.64 -4.92
N SER A 174 10.26 -1.44 -3.86
CA SER A 174 11.37 -2.34 -3.59
C SER A 174 11.50 -3.45 -4.64
N PHE A 175 10.43 -4.13 -5.04
CA PHE A 175 10.49 -5.14 -6.10
C PHE A 175 10.92 -4.54 -7.43
N THR A 176 10.39 -3.37 -7.79
CA THR A 176 10.65 -2.76 -9.10
C THR A 176 12.06 -2.24 -9.19
N PHE A 177 12.57 -1.59 -8.13
CA PHE A 177 13.97 -1.22 -8.03
C PHE A 177 14.88 -2.45 -8.02
N PHE A 178 14.50 -3.52 -7.31
CA PHE A 178 15.25 -4.78 -7.27
C PHE A 178 15.36 -5.43 -8.65
N PHE A 179 14.24 -5.64 -9.36
CA PHE A 179 14.27 -6.24 -10.70
C PHE A 179 15.01 -5.36 -11.71
N TRP A 180 14.84 -4.04 -11.61
CA TRP A 180 15.59 -3.10 -12.43
C TRP A 180 17.09 -3.22 -12.17
N ALA A 181 17.51 -3.19 -10.91
CA ALA A 181 18.90 -3.38 -10.55
C ALA A 181 19.42 -4.71 -11.11
N VAL A 182 18.69 -5.82 -10.94
CA VAL A 182 19.10 -7.16 -11.42
C VAL A 182 19.30 -7.18 -12.92
N ALA A 183 18.42 -6.52 -13.67
CA ALA A 183 18.52 -6.43 -15.12
C ALA A 183 19.76 -5.63 -15.58
N PHE A 184 20.14 -4.56 -14.87
CA PHE A 184 21.23 -3.67 -15.29
C PHE A 184 22.61 -4.05 -14.74
N LEU A 185 22.68 -4.42 -13.46
CA LEU A 185 23.94 -4.71 -12.76
C LEU A 185 24.26 -6.21 -12.71
N GLY A 186 23.27 -7.07 -12.97
CA GLY A 186 23.36 -8.51 -12.84
C GLY A 186 23.15 -9.01 -11.40
N PRO A 187 22.73 -10.28 -11.24
CA PRO A 187 22.33 -10.82 -9.95
C PRO A 187 23.49 -10.95 -8.95
N PHE A 188 24.71 -11.23 -9.43
CA PHE A 188 25.89 -11.40 -8.57
C PHE A 188 26.31 -10.09 -7.87
N VAL A 189 26.35 -8.98 -8.60
CA VAL A 189 26.75 -7.66 -8.06
C VAL A 189 25.77 -7.22 -6.97
N ILE A 190 24.46 -7.38 -7.20
CA ILE A 190 23.43 -6.98 -6.24
C ILE A 190 23.43 -7.89 -5.03
N TYR A 191 23.65 -9.18 -5.21
CA TYR A 191 23.81 -10.10 -4.09
C TYR A 191 24.98 -9.67 -3.21
N SER A 192 26.12 -9.30 -3.81
CA SER A 192 27.27 -8.77 -3.08
C SER A 192 26.91 -7.49 -2.31
N ILE A 193 26.24 -6.52 -2.95
CA ILE A 193 25.83 -5.26 -2.33
C ILE A 193 24.86 -5.51 -1.17
N LEU A 194 23.82 -6.32 -1.36
CA LEU A 194 22.84 -6.63 -0.32
C LEU A 194 23.51 -7.34 0.85
N LYS A 195 24.47 -8.24 0.60
CA LYS A 195 25.19 -8.94 1.66
C LYS A 195 26.12 -8.01 2.44
N SER A 196 26.85 -7.12 1.76
CA SER A 196 27.80 -6.22 2.41
C SER A 196 27.13 -5.03 3.11
N TYR A 197 26.01 -4.54 2.57
CA TYR A 197 25.32 -3.33 3.05
C TYR A 197 23.95 -3.60 3.72
N LYS A 198 23.62 -4.86 4.06
CA LYS A 198 22.35 -5.24 4.72
C LYS A 198 22.01 -4.35 5.94
N PRO A 199 22.89 -4.13 6.94
CA PRO A 199 22.52 -3.35 8.10
C PRO A 199 22.32 -1.86 7.80
N GLN A 200 23.10 -1.28 6.88
CA GLN A 200 22.94 0.11 6.46
C GLN A 200 21.61 0.33 5.72
N ILE A 201 21.26 -0.59 4.81
CA ILE A 201 19.98 -0.53 4.09
C ILE A 201 18.81 -0.62 5.08
N LEU A 202 18.84 -1.58 6.01
CA LEU A 202 17.81 -1.71 7.03
C LEU A 202 17.69 -0.45 7.89
N PHE A 203 18.82 0.14 8.29
CA PHE A 203 18.83 1.38 9.06
C PHE A 203 18.18 2.54 8.30
N PHE A 204 18.56 2.79 7.04
CA PHE A 204 17.99 3.89 6.25
C PHE A 204 16.50 3.69 5.96
N VAL A 205 16.09 2.46 5.61
CA VAL A 205 14.68 2.15 5.38
C VAL A 205 13.87 2.31 6.67
N PHE A 206 14.41 1.87 7.80
CA PHE A 206 13.75 2.06 9.10
C PHE A 206 13.62 3.55 9.45
N CYS A 207 14.69 4.34 9.33
CA CYS A 207 14.62 5.78 9.54
C CYS A 207 13.53 6.43 8.66
N PHE A 208 13.49 6.10 7.38
CA PHE A 208 12.46 6.62 6.48
C PHE A 208 11.03 6.23 6.91
N LEU A 209 10.83 4.98 7.33
CA LEU A 209 9.54 4.49 7.79
C LEU A 209 9.10 5.12 9.11
N THR A 210 10.02 5.42 10.03
CA THR A 210 9.68 6.12 11.28
C THR A 210 9.12 7.53 11.05
N PHE A 211 9.46 8.18 9.92
CA PHE A 211 8.85 9.45 9.53
C PHE A 211 7.45 9.28 8.92
N LEU A 212 7.17 8.15 8.28
CA LEU A 212 5.91 7.91 7.57
C LEU A 212 4.84 7.26 8.44
N ILE A 213 5.23 6.37 9.33
CA ILE A 213 4.33 5.62 10.22
C ILE A 213 4.17 6.43 11.51
N PRO A 214 2.95 6.53 12.08
CA PRO A 214 2.77 7.15 13.39
C PRO A 214 3.73 6.56 14.44
N PHE A 215 4.08 7.37 15.44
CA PHE A 215 5.11 7.07 16.45
C PHE A 215 4.73 5.95 17.44
N ASP A 216 3.96 4.95 17.03
CA ASP A 216 3.71 3.78 17.85
C ASP A 216 4.84 2.77 17.67
N THR A 217 5.64 2.62 18.73
CA THR A 217 6.79 1.71 18.82
C THR A 217 6.45 0.28 18.40
N PHE A 218 5.26 -0.23 18.74
CA PHE A 218 4.88 -1.60 18.41
C PHE A 218 4.65 -1.74 16.91
N SER A 219 3.91 -0.80 16.31
CA SER A 219 3.70 -0.77 14.86
C SER A 219 5.06 -0.70 14.13
N GLN A 220 5.96 0.19 14.55
CA GLN A 220 7.28 0.34 13.95
C GLN A 220 8.11 -0.95 14.04
N LEU A 221 8.05 -1.67 15.18
CA LEU A 221 8.74 -2.95 15.35
C LEU A 221 8.16 -4.03 14.42
N THR A 222 6.84 -4.15 14.34
CA THR A 222 6.21 -5.11 13.41
C THR A 222 6.58 -4.84 11.95
N PHE A 223 6.64 -3.58 11.55
CA PHE A 223 7.13 -3.19 10.23
C PHE A 223 8.60 -3.57 10.03
N LEU A 224 9.47 -3.32 11.01
CA LEU A 224 10.87 -3.72 10.93
C LEU A 224 11.03 -5.24 10.73
N LEU A 225 10.22 -6.05 11.40
CA LEU A 225 10.21 -7.51 11.20
C LEU A 225 9.78 -7.89 9.77
N ILE A 226 8.73 -7.26 9.24
CA ILE A 226 8.27 -7.49 7.87
C ILE A 226 9.36 -7.11 6.85
N LEU A 227 10.06 -6.00 7.06
CA LEU A 227 11.17 -5.56 6.20
C LEU A 227 12.34 -6.53 6.22
N LEU A 228 12.69 -7.02 7.41
CA LEU A 228 13.79 -7.97 7.58
C LEU A 228 13.47 -9.27 6.85
N PHE A 229 12.26 -9.81 7.05
CA PHE A 229 11.78 -10.97 6.32
C PHE A 229 11.81 -10.75 4.80
N PHE A 230 11.34 -9.59 4.35
CA PHE A 230 11.33 -9.25 2.93
C PHE A 230 12.72 -9.14 2.31
N LEU A 231 13.66 -8.50 3.00
CA LEU A 231 15.04 -8.37 2.54
C LEU A 231 15.71 -9.75 2.46
N GLU A 232 15.44 -10.64 3.43
CA GLU A 232 15.93 -12.02 3.39
C GLU A 232 15.36 -12.80 2.20
N LEU A 233 14.07 -12.66 1.93
CA LEU A 233 13.43 -13.25 0.76
C LEU A 233 14.09 -12.76 -0.55
N LEU A 234 14.38 -11.47 -0.68
CA LEU A 234 15.11 -10.93 -1.84
C LEU A 234 16.52 -11.54 -1.97
N THR A 235 17.27 -11.63 -0.87
CA THR A 235 18.61 -12.24 -0.89
C THR A 235 18.56 -13.72 -1.26
N PHE A 236 17.52 -14.43 -0.82
CA PHE A 236 17.28 -15.84 -1.15
C PHE A 236 16.97 -16.02 -2.65
N LEU A 237 16.09 -15.19 -3.22
CA LEU A 237 15.81 -15.20 -4.66
C LEU A 237 17.05 -14.97 -5.51
N LEU A 238 17.94 -14.05 -5.09
CA LEU A 238 19.21 -13.83 -5.78
C LEU A 238 20.11 -15.07 -5.73
N MET A 239 20.26 -15.70 -4.57
CA MET A 239 21.05 -16.94 -4.47
C MET A 239 20.53 -18.01 -5.44
N PHE A 240 19.22 -18.18 -5.52
CA PHE A 240 18.60 -19.13 -6.44
C PHE A 240 18.87 -18.78 -7.92
N SER A 241 18.80 -17.49 -8.28
CA SER A 241 19.13 -17.05 -9.64
C SER A 241 20.60 -17.28 -10.01
N ILE A 242 21.52 -17.07 -9.06
CA ILE A 242 22.96 -17.26 -9.27
C ILE A 242 23.26 -18.75 -9.44
N SER A 243 22.71 -19.61 -8.59
CA SER A 243 22.94 -21.06 -8.69
C SER A 243 22.45 -21.62 -10.02
N TYR A 244 21.31 -21.13 -10.52
CA TYR A 244 20.80 -21.50 -11.84
C TYR A 244 21.72 -21.06 -12.98
N LEU A 245 22.32 -19.87 -12.88
CA LEU A 245 23.27 -19.36 -13.88
C LEU A 245 24.61 -20.11 -13.88
N THR A 246 25.05 -20.63 -12.73
CA THR A 246 26.32 -21.39 -12.64
C THR A 246 26.25 -22.83 -13.16
N VAL A 247 25.04 -23.39 -13.27
CA VAL A 247 24.82 -24.76 -13.75
C VAL A 247 24.69 -24.82 -15.28
N LYS A 248 24.48 -23.68 -15.94
CA LYS A 248 24.50 -23.54 -17.40
C LYS A 248 25.86 -23.13 -17.91
#